data_AF-A0A846BT83-F1
#
_entry.id   AF-A0A846BT83-F1
#
_cell.length_a   1.000
_cell.length_b   1.000
_cell.length_c   1.000
_cell.angle_alpha   90.00
_cell.angle_beta   90.00
_cell.angle_gamma   90.00
#
_symmetry.space_group_name_H-M   'P 1'
#
loop_
_entity.id
_entity.type
_entity.pdbx_description
1 polymer ?
#
loop_
_entity_poly.entity_id
_entity_poly.type
_entity_poly.pdbx_seq_one_letter_code
_entity_poly.pdbx_strand_id
1 'polypeptide(L)'
;MPRATVKYTTKDLKELGLFVEVSGRTDNDRTRNKALEEIQRRMDDPEDESLNENSFADGLSVEDLIVVEPPEEKSEVEEPEIIRAVKAIANLASLRVTLEETYKQAIDLRPVIEALFSPEPLTPEQIEKATDKNFAKILMKFAEAKA
;
A
#
# COMPACT_ATOMS: atom_id res chain seq x y z
N MET A 1 30.28 -2.67 14.14
CA MET A 1 29.30 -3.78 14.21
C MET A 1 28.01 -3.19 14.74
N PRO A 2 26.90 -3.15 13.96
CA PRO A 2 25.60 -2.75 14.50
C PRO A 2 25.24 -3.73 15.63
N ARG A 3 24.94 -3.20 16.82
CA ARG A 3 24.46 -4.03 17.93
C ARG A 3 23.05 -4.49 17.55
N ALA A 4 22.75 -5.77 17.74
CA ALA A 4 21.40 -6.27 17.54
C ALA A 4 20.44 -5.52 18.47
N THR A 5 19.33 -5.05 17.91
CA THR A 5 18.29 -4.30 18.63
C THR A 5 16.92 -4.94 18.38
N VAL A 6 16.02 -4.76 19.34
CA VAL A 6 14.62 -5.18 19.29
C VAL A 6 13.77 -3.94 19.49
N LYS A 7 12.69 -3.80 18.70
CA LYS A 7 11.82 -2.63 18.70
C LYS A 7 10.42 -3.00 19.21
N TYR A 8 9.89 -2.17 20.09
CA TYR A 8 8.60 -2.37 20.75
C TYR A 8 7.66 -1.18 20.52
N THR A 9 6.35 -1.45 20.52
CA THR A 9 5.27 -0.46 20.58
C THR A 9 4.23 -0.87 21.63
N THR A 10 3.26 -0.01 21.96
CA THR A 10 2.24 -0.25 22.99
C THR A 10 0.83 -0.25 22.39
N LYS A 11 -0.12 -0.93 23.05
CA LYS A 11 -1.51 -1.07 22.57
C LYS A 11 -2.33 0.23 22.64
N ASP A 12 -1.99 1.13 23.57
CA ASP A 12 -2.89 2.20 24.00
C ASP A 12 -2.57 3.59 23.43
N LEU A 13 -1.43 3.79 22.74
CA LEU A 13 -1.11 5.08 22.13
C LEU A 13 -1.85 5.26 20.79
N LYS A 14 -3.02 5.92 20.86
CA LYS A 14 -3.95 6.09 19.74
C LYS A 14 -3.54 7.08 18.65
N GLU A 15 -2.56 7.96 18.84
CA GLU A 15 -2.29 9.02 17.84
C GLU A 15 -0.87 9.09 17.28
N LEU A 16 0.15 8.57 17.95
CA LEU A 16 1.48 8.37 17.37
C LEU A 16 2.09 7.13 18.02
N GLY A 17 2.33 6.08 17.22
CA GLY A 17 2.88 4.82 17.73
C GLY A 17 4.21 5.06 18.42
N LEU A 18 4.25 4.94 19.75
CA LEU A 18 5.50 4.96 20.50
C LEU A 18 6.36 3.80 20.02
N PHE A 19 7.60 4.11 19.66
CA PHE A 19 8.59 3.10 19.31
C PHE A 19 9.78 3.17 20.25
N VAL A 20 10.06 2.06 20.91
CA VAL A 20 11.18 1.92 21.83
C VAL A 20 12.11 0.84 21.33
N GLU A 21 13.37 1.23 21.09
CA GLU A 21 14.40 0.34 20.61
C GLU A 21 15.38 0.02 21.73
N VAL A 22 15.61 -1.26 21.97
CA VAL A 22 16.50 -1.73 23.04
C VAL A 22 17.51 -2.74 22.52
N SER A 23 18.68 -2.76 23.14
CA SER A 23 19.74 -3.72 22.80
C SER A 23 19.34 -5.16 23.16
N GLY A 24 19.25 -6.02 22.16
CA GLY A 24 18.81 -7.41 22.28
C GLY A 24 18.86 -8.17 20.96
N ARG A 25 19.00 -9.51 21.03
CA ARG A 25 19.00 -10.38 19.83
C ARG A 25 17.63 -10.92 19.46
N THR A 26 16.75 -11.08 20.45
CA THR A 26 15.40 -11.67 20.30
C THR A 26 14.49 -11.05 21.36
N ASP A 27 13.17 -11.18 21.17
CA ASP A 27 12.19 -10.86 22.21
C ASP A 27 12.29 -11.86 23.37
N ASN A 28 12.42 -11.34 24.60
CA ASN A 28 12.41 -12.08 25.86
C ASN A 28 12.12 -11.12 27.03
N ASP A 29 11.87 -11.67 28.23
CA ASP A 29 11.53 -10.89 29.43
C ASP A 29 12.55 -9.79 29.74
N ARG A 30 13.85 -10.07 29.50
CA ARG A 30 14.91 -9.10 29.77
C ARG A 30 14.86 -7.92 28.79
N THR A 31 14.57 -8.15 27.51
CA THR A 31 14.45 -7.06 26.53
C THR A 31 13.15 -6.28 26.71
N ARG A 32 12.07 -6.94 27.13
CA ARG A 32 10.81 -6.28 27.49
C ARG A 32 10.94 -5.37 28.72
N ASN A 33 11.61 -5.83 29.78
CA ASN A 33 11.87 -5.00 30.95
C ASN A 33 12.74 -3.77 30.61
N LYS A 34 13.77 -3.94 29.77
CA LYS A 34 14.56 -2.81 29.26
C LYS A 34 13.70 -1.81 28.47
N ALA A 35 12.70 -2.27 27.74
CA ALA A 35 11.81 -1.39 27.00
C ALA A 35 10.93 -0.58 27.96
N LEU A 36 10.41 -1.19 29.03
CA LEU A 36 9.69 -0.46 30.08
C LEU A 36 10.57 0.56 30.80
N GLU A 37 11.81 0.20 31.15
CA GLU A 37 12.78 1.13 31.75
C GLU A 37 13.04 2.34 30.84
N GLU A 38 13.15 2.13 29.53
CA GLU A 38 13.35 3.20 28.55
C GLU A 38 12.09 4.08 28.37
N ILE A 39 10.89 3.49 28.42
CA ILE A 39 9.62 4.24 28.41
C ILE A 39 9.53 5.12 29.67
N GLN A 40 9.82 4.55 30.84
CA GLN A 40 9.81 5.28 32.10
C GLN A 40 10.83 6.42 32.09
N ARG A 41 12.04 6.16 31.58
CA ARG A 41 13.08 7.18 31.45
C ARG A 41 12.64 8.36 30.58
N ARG A 42 11.91 8.10 29.48
CA ARG A 42 11.36 9.16 28.61
C ARG A 42 10.23 9.93 29.28
N MET A 43 9.41 9.27 30.11
CA MET A 43 8.40 9.96 30.93
C MET A 43 9.02 10.87 32.00
N ASP A 44 10.16 10.46 32.55
CA ASP A 44 10.90 11.23 33.57
C ASP A 44 11.77 12.35 32.96
N ASP A 45 11.90 12.40 31.62
CA ASP A 45 12.70 13.41 30.91
C ASP A 45 11.85 14.65 30.60
N PRO A 46 12.12 15.80 31.23
CA PRO A 46 11.35 17.02 31.02
C PRO A 46 11.53 17.63 29.62
N GLU A 47 12.50 17.18 28.82
CA GLU A 47 12.70 17.62 27.43
C GLU A 47 11.96 16.72 26.42
N ASP A 48 11.46 15.55 26.83
CA ASP A 48 10.74 14.62 25.96
C ASP A 48 9.21 14.80 26.08
N GLU A 49 8.64 15.68 25.25
CA GLU A 49 7.19 15.92 25.20
C GLU A 49 6.39 14.76 24.55
N SER A 50 7.05 13.66 24.14
CA SER A 50 6.36 12.55 23.46
C SER A 50 5.50 11.70 24.39
N LEU A 51 5.82 11.71 25.69
CA LEU A 51 5.09 10.99 26.73
C LEU A 51 4.72 11.95 27.86
N ASN A 52 3.54 11.76 28.44
CA ASN A 52 3.07 12.52 29.59
C ASN A 52 2.51 11.58 30.66
N GLU A 53 2.23 12.11 31.85
CA GLU A 53 1.70 11.35 32.99
C GLU A 53 0.39 10.61 32.68
N ASN A 54 -0.38 11.05 31.66
CA ASN A 54 -1.62 10.42 31.23
C ASN A 54 -1.45 9.44 30.06
N SER A 55 -0.24 9.27 29.50
CA SER A 55 0.01 8.39 28.36
C SER A 55 -0.29 6.91 28.69
N PHE A 56 -0.18 6.52 29.96
CA PHE A 56 -0.46 5.17 30.46
C PHE A 56 -1.25 5.22 31.77
N ALA A 57 -2.41 5.91 31.77
CA ALA A 57 -3.23 6.10 32.97
C ALA A 57 -3.69 4.80 33.65
N ASP A 58 -3.87 3.72 32.87
CA ASP A 58 -4.26 2.38 33.37
C ASP A 58 -3.06 1.49 33.73
N GLY A 59 -1.83 2.05 33.66
CA GLY A 59 -0.57 1.32 33.80
C GLY A 59 -0.09 0.69 32.50
N LEU A 60 1.17 0.25 32.49
CA LEU A 60 1.79 -0.41 31.34
C LEU A 60 2.57 -1.64 31.84
N SER A 61 2.29 -2.81 31.27
CA SER A 61 3.00 -4.05 31.61
C SER A 61 3.79 -4.63 30.42
N VAL A 62 4.59 -5.67 30.69
CA VAL A 62 5.38 -6.35 29.65
C VAL A 62 4.50 -7.04 28.60
N GLU A 63 3.25 -7.36 28.93
CA GLU A 63 2.24 -7.95 28.05
C GLU A 63 1.62 -6.94 27.08
N ASP A 64 1.77 -5.64 27.35
CA ASP A 64 1.28 -4.55 26.51
C ASP A 64 2.31 -4.09 25.47
N LEU A 65 3.54 -4.58 25.60
CA LEU A 65 4.58 -4.43 24.60
C LEU A 65 4.35 -5.37 23.41
N ILE A 66 4.25 -4.77 22.24
CA ILE A 66 4.15 -5.44 20.95
C ILE A 66 5.51 -5.33 20.26
N VAL A 67 6.14 -6.46 19.96
CA VAL A 67 7.34 -6.48 19.12
C VAL A 67 6.96 -6.11 17.70
N VAL A 68 7.63 -5.10 17.16
CA VAL A 68 7.51 -4.75 15.75
C VAL A 68 8.80 -5.14 15.05
N GLU A 69 8.66 -5.62 13.81
CA GLU A 69 9.82 -5.73 12.94
C GLU A 69 10.45 -4.33 12.79
N PRO A 70 11.79 -4.23 12.68
CA PRO A 70 12.41 -2.97 12.31
C PRO A 70 11.67 -2.47 11.08
N PRO A 71 11.16 -1.21 11.05
CA PRO A 71 10.72 -0.67 9.78
C PRO A 71 11.88 -0.88 8.83
N GLU A 72 11.63 -1.46 7.66
CA GLU A 72 12.64 -1.45 6.62
C GLU A 72 13.05 0.01 6.51
N GLU A 73 14.28 0.32 6.91
CA GLU A 73 14.95 1.50 6.43
C GLU A 73 15.05 1.26 4.93
N LYS A 74 13.97 1.56 4.21
CA LYS A 74 14.10 2.08 2.87
C LYS A 74 14.91 3.33 3.10
N SER A 75 16.23 3.16 3.04
CA SER A 75 17.07 4.16 2.45
C SER A 75 16.46 4.39 1.08
N GLU A 76 15.44 5.23 1.02
CA GLU A 76 15.17 6.03 -0.15
C GLU A 76 16.46 6.81 -0.31
N VAL A 77 17.41 6.21 -1.04
CA VAL A 77 18.35 7.00 -1.81
C VAL A 77 17.41 7.85 -2.65
N GLU A 78 17.20 9.08 -2.18
CA GLU A 78 16.18 9.98 -2.66
C GLU A 78 16.49 10.16 -4.15
N GLU A 79 15.75 9.42 -4.98
CA GLU A 79 15.97 9.41 -6.41
C GLU A 79 15.81 10.86 -6.86
N PRO A 80 16.79 11.45 -7.57
CA PRO A 80 16.72 12.85 -7.96
C PRO A 80 15.33 13.19 -8.51
N GLU A 81 14.72 14.27 -8.04
CA GLU A 81 13.32 14.61 -8.34
C GLU A 81 13.02 14.58 -9.85
N ILE A 82 14.01 14.98 -10.66
CA ILE A 82 13.96 14.93 -12.13
C ILE A 82 13.77 13.50 -12.64
N ILE A 83 14.50 12.52 -12.09
CA ILE A 83 14.38 11.12 -12.50
C ILE A 83 13.00 10.56 -12.10
N ARG A 84 12.52 10.90 -10.89
CA ARG A 84 11.15 10.54 -10.45
C ARG A 84 10.09 11.13 -11.38
N ALA A 85 10.23 12.40 -11.77
CA ALA A 85 9.34 13.06 -12.70
C ALA A 85 9.36 12.41 -14.09
N VAL A 86 10.54 12.08 -14.62
CA VAL A 86 10.68 11.37 -15.90
C VAL A 86 10.00 10.00 -15.85
N LYS A 87 10.16 9.24 -14.76
CA LYS A 87 9.46 7.95 -14.57
C LYS A 87 7.94 8.13 -14.53
N ALA A 88 7.45 9.15 -13.84
CA ALA A 88 6.02 9.45 -13.79
C ALA A 88 5.47 9.78 -15.20
N ILE A 89 6.20 10.57 -15.99
CA ILE A 89 5.84 10.88 -17.38
C ILE A 89 5.86 9.62 -18.26
N ALA A 90 6.88 8.77 -18.12
CA ALA A 90 6.98 7.52 -18.88
C ALA A 90 5.81 6.58 -18.56
N ASN A 91 5.46 6.44 -17.27
CA ASN A 91 4.30 5.67 -16.84
C ASN A 91 3.00 6.24 -17.42
N LEU A 92 2.82 7.56 -17.36
CA LEU A 92 1.65 8.23 -17.94
C LEU A 92 1.55 7.98 -19.45
N ALA A 93 2.66 8.06 -20.18
CA ALA A 93 2.70 7.80 -21.61
C ALA A 93 2.27 6.36 -21.93
N SER A 94 2.79 5.37 -21.20
CA SER A 94 2.41 3.97 -21.35
C SER A 94 0.91 3.74 -21.07
N LEU A 95 0.38 4.33 -20.01
CA LEU A 95 -1.05 4.27 -19.68
C LEU A 95 -1.91 4.89 -20.78
N ARG A 96 -1.48 6.04 -21.33
CA ARG A 96 -2.19 6.69 -22.45
C ARG A 96 -2.22 5.82 -23.70
N VAL A 97 -1.10 5.19 -24.06
CA VAL A 97 -1.04 4.26 -25.19
C VAL A 97 -2.00 3.08 -24.96
N THR A 98 -1.96 2.48 -23.77
CA THR A 98 -2.83 1.33 -23.43
C THR A 98 -4.31 1.69 -23.52
N LEU A 99 -4.70 2.90 -23.08
CA LEU A 99 -6.07 3.40 -23.18
C LEU A 99 -6.50 3.56 -24.65
N GLU A 100 -5.64 4.12 -25.49
CA GLU A 100 -5.92 4.28 -26.93
C GLU A 100 -6.04 2.93 -27.66
N GLU A 101 -5.18 1.96 -27.33
CA GLU A 101 -5.27 0.60 -27.87
C GLU A 101 -6.59 -0.08 -27.47
N THR A 102 -6.98 0.06 -26.20
CA THR A 102 -8.24 -0.49 -25.70
C THR A 102 -9.44 0.17 -26.38
N TYR A 103 -9.39 1.49 -26.59
CA TYR A 103 -10.43 2.22 -27.32
C TYR A 103 -10.55 1.75 -28.78
N LYS A 104 -9.41 1.58 -29.48
CA LYS A 104 -9.41 1.05 -30.86
C LYS A 104 -10.01 -0.35 -30.93
N GLN A 105 -9.63 -1.24 -30.01
CA GLN A 105 -10.21 -2.59 -29.98
C GLN A 105 -11.72 -2.57 -29.74
N ALA A 106 -12.21 -1.67 -28.87
CA ALA A 106 -13.64 -1.55 -28.58
C ALA A 106 -14.43 -0.92 -29.75
N ILE A 107 -13.86 0.05 -30.47
CA ILE A 107 -14.55 0.72 -31.58
C ILE A 107 -14.83 -0.26 -32.73
N ASP A 108 -13.94 -1.22 -32.95
CA ASP A 108 -14.10 -2.28 -33.96
C ASP A 108 -15.27 -3.23 -33.65
N LEU A 109 -15.69 -3.31 -32.39
CA LEU A 109 -16.84 -4.11 -31.95
C LEU A 109 -18.16 -3.36 -32.09
N ARG A 110 -18.14 -2.03 -32.27
CA ARG A 110 -19.35 -1.20 -32.35
C ARG A 110 -20.35 -1.67 -33.42
N PRO A 111 -19.96 -2.03 -34.66
CA PRO A 111 -20.91 -2.51 -35.66
C PRO A 111 -21.61 -3.81 -35.25
N VAL A 112 -20.90 -4.70 -34.53
CA VAL A 112 -21.47 -5.95 -34.02
C VAL A 112 -22.47 -5.63 -32.91
N ILE A 113 -22.15 -4.71 -32.01
CA ILE A 113 -23.07 -4.25 -30.95
C ILE A 113 -24.32 -3.64 -31.57
N GLU A 114 -24.19 -2.73 -32.53
CA GLU A 114 -25.33 -2.09 -33.21
C GLU A 114 -26.21 -3.14 -33.90
N ALA A 115 -25.62 -4.17 -34.53
CA ALA A 115 -26.37 -5.28 -35.12
C ALA A 115 -27.13 -6.12 -34.09
N LEU A 116 -26.59 -6.33 -32.89
CA LEU A 116 -27.28 -7.07 -31.81
C LEU A 116 -28.56 -6.36 -31.33
N PHE A 117 -28.66 -5.04 -31.51
CA PHE A 117 -29.86 -4.25 -31.19
C PHE A 117 -30.74 -3.95 -32.40
N SER A 118 -30.34 -4.38 -33.60
CA SER A 118 -31.11 -4.21 -34.82
C SER A 118 -32.21 -5.28 -34.92
N PRO A 119 -33.38 -4.96 -35.53
CA PRO A 119 -34.40 -5.96 -35.86
C PRO A 119 -34.00 -6.89 -37.02
N GLU A 120 -32.91 -6.59 -37.72
CA GLU A 120 -32.42 -7.41 -38.83
C GLU A 120 -31.72 -8.69 -38.33
N PRO A 121 -31.81 -9.81 -39.07
CA PRO A 121 -31.11 -11.04 -38.69
C PRO A 121 -29.59 -10.85 -38.76
N LEU A 122 -28.89 -11.38 -37.75
CA LEU A 122 -27.43 -11.32 -37.67
C LEU A 122 -26.77 -12.13 -38.80
N THR A 123 -25.69 -11.60 -39.37
CA THR A 123 -24.86 -12.32 -40.33
C THR A 123 -24.00 -13.37 -39.61
N PRO A 124 -23.56 -14.45 -40.30
CA PRO A 124 -22.69 -15.45 -39.70
C PRO A 124 -21.42 -14.86 -39.06
N GLU A 125 -20.81 -13.85 -39.69
CA GLU A 125 -19.63 -13.15 -39.18
C GLU A 125 -19.92 -12.37 -37.89
N GLN A 126 -21.10 -11.75 -37.78
CA GLN A 126 -21.53 -11.04 -36.58
C GLN A 126 -21.79 -12.02 -35.42
N ILE A 127 -22.38 -13.18 -35.70
CA ILE A 127 -22.61 -14.24 -34.70
C ILE A 127 -21.28 -14.79 -34.19
N GLU A 128 -20.34 -15.07 -35.08
CA GLU A 128 -19.00 -15.55 -34.71
C GLU A 128 -18.27 -14.53 -33.82
N LYS A 129 -18.26 -13.24 -34.21
CA LYS A 129 -17.65 -12.19 -33.39
C LYS A 129 -18.35 -11.96 -32.06
N ALA A 130 -19.68 -12.00 -32.01
CA ALA A 130 -20.46 -11.80 -30.78
C ALA A 130 -20.29 -12.96 -29.78
N THR A 131 -19.98 -14.16 -30.28
CA THR A 131 -19.77 -15.36 -29.46
C THR A 131 -18.31 -15.62 -29.10
N ASP A 132 -17.36 -14.87 -29.68
CA ASP A 132 -15.95 -14.92 -29.30
C ASP A 132 -15.76 -14.46 -27.83
N LYS A 133 -14.98 -15.24 -27.07
CA LYS A 133 -14.57 -14.87 -25.70
C LYS A 133 -13.85 -13.52 -25.64
N ASN A 134 -13.16 -13.13 -26.72
CA ASN A 134 -12.50 -11.83 -26.81
C ASN A 134 -13.48 -10.66 -26.81
N PHE A 135 -14.71 -10.85 -27.33
CA PHE A 135 -15.73 -9.79 -27.38
C PHE A 135 -16.05 -9.26 -25.98
N ALA A 136 -16.45 -10.14 -25.08
CA ALA A 136 -16.76 -9.78 -23.69
C ALA A 136 -15.53 -9.20 -22.97
N LYS A 137 -14.35 -9.78 -23.20
CA LYS A 137 -13.10 -9.35 -22.57
C LYS A 137 -12.68 -7.94 -23.00
N ILE A 138 -12.80 -7.60 -24.28
CA ILE A 138 -12.46 -6.27 -24.80
C ILE A 138 -13.43 -5.23 -24.25
N LEU A 139 -14.73 -5.52 -24.19
CA LEU A 139 -15.73 -4.60 -23.64
C LEU A 139 -15.54 -4.37 -22.13
N MET A 140 -15.24 -5.42 -21.36
CA MET A 140 -14.90 -5.27 -19.93
C MET A 140 -13.65 -4.40 -19.75
N LYS A 141 -12.57 -4.69 -20.48
CA LYS A 141 -11.34 -3.88 -20.42
C LYS A 141 -11.60 -2.41 -20.78
N PHE A 142 -12.44 -2.17 -21.78
CA PHE A 142 -12.80 -0.81 -22.17
C PHE A 142 -13.60 -0.09 -21.10
N ALA A 143 -14.54 -0.78 -20.45
CA ALA A 143 -15.30 -0.23 -19.32
C ALA A 143 -14.38 0.07 -18.13
N GLU A 144 -13.47 -0.85 -17.77
CA GLU A 144 -12.49 -0.67 -16.69
C GLU A 144 -11.53 0.50 -16.97
N ALA A 145 -11.10 0.68 -18.22
CA ALA A 145 -10.22 1.79 -18.60
C ALA A 145 -10.90 3.17 -18.59
N LYS A 146 -12.25 3.21 -18.52
CA LYS A 146 -13.07 4.43 -18.49
C LYS A 146 -13.70 4.72 -17.12
N ALA A 147 -13.71 3.76 -16.21
CA ALA A 147 -14.23 3.87 -14.84
C ALA A 147 -13.32 4.75 -13.97
#